data_AF-A0A8J4QJV6-F1
#
_entry.id   AF-A0A8J4QJV6-F1
#
_cell.length_a   1.000
_cell.length_b   1.000
_cell.length_c   1.000
_cell.angle_alpha   90.00
_cell.angle_beta   90.00
_cell.angle_gamma   90.00
#
_symmetry.space_group_name_H-M   'P 1'
#
loop_
_entity.id
_entity.type
_entity.pdbx_description
1 polymer ?
#
loop_
_entity_poly.entity_id
_entity_poly.type
_entity_poly.pdbx_seq_one_letter_code
_entity_poly.pdbx_strand_id
1 'polypeptide(L)'
;MEVVVQGESSDVSSKYTLNPSRICNEDILLCVDVDVESLVEMKSTGSNGRPLTRLDSIKQAILMFIHAKLSINPDHRFAFATLSKSASLHNW
;
A
#
# COMPACT_ATOMS: atom_id res chain seq x y z
N MET A 1 48.62 13.92 14.37
CA MET A 1 47.31 14.54 14.63
C MET A 1 46.30 13.72 13.85
N GLU A 2 45.68 12.75 14.51
CA GLU A 2 44.55 12.03 13.92
C GLU A 2 43.34 12.94 13.98
N VAL A 3 42.76 13.21 12.81
CA VAL A 3 41.48 13.90 12.72
C VAL A 3 40.42 12.83 12.92
N VAL A 4 39.82 12.82 14.11
CA VAL A 4 38.63 12.00 14.39
C VAL A 4 37.47 12.60 13.61
N VAL A 5 37.03 11.91 12.55
CA VAL A 5 35.78 12.22 11.87
C VAL A 5 34.66 11.63 12.73
N GLN A 6 34.01 12.50 13.51
CA GLN A 6 32.80 12.15 14.23
C GLN A 6 31.67 12.03 13.20
N GLY A 7 31.36 10.79 12.82
CA GLY A 7 30.16 10.49 12.04
C GLY A 7 28.95 10.91 12.87
N GLU A 8 28.29 11.99 12.45
CA GLU A 8 26.96 12.33 12.94
C GLU A 8 26.05 11.15 12.58
N SER A 9 25.72 10.33 13.56
CA SER A 9 24.61 9.40 13.45
C SER A 9 23.38 10.22 13.12
N SER A 10 22.87 10.06 11.91
CA SER A 10 21.55 10.57 11.51
C SER A 10 20.47 9.75 12.25
N ASP A 11 20.46 9.83 13.58
CA ASP A 11 19.40 9.40 14.49
C ASP A 11 18.31 10.47 14.52
N VAL A 12 17.79 10.79 13.34
CA VAL A 12 16.48 11.42 13.22
C VAL A 12 15.70 10.51 12.30
N SER A 13 15.13 9.46 12.92
CA SER A 13 13.92 8.82 12.39
C SER A 13 13.07 9.95 11.85
N SER A 14 12.95 10.05 10.53
CA SER A 14 12.20 11.10 9.87
C SER A 14 10.75 10.83 10.21
N LYS A 15 10.32 11.32 11.38
CA LYS A 15 8.99 11.13 11.92
C LYS A 15 8.07 11.86 10.97
N TYR A 16 7.42 11.08 10.11
CA TYR A 16 6.38 11.57 9.23
C TYR A 16 5.32 12.23 10.11
N THR A 17 5.31 13.56 10.11
CA THR A 17 4.43 14.37 10.95
C THR A 17 3.31 14.85 10.04
N LEU A 18 2.10 14.31 10.25
CA LEU A 18 0.91 14.76 9.55
C LEU A 18 0.51 16.14 10.06
N ASN A 19 0.13 17.03 9.16
CA ASN A 19 -0.51 18.28 9.56
C ASN A 19 -1.76 17.95 10.38
N PRO A 20 -1.95 18.57 11.57
CA PRO A 20 -3.15 18.39 12.35
C PRO A 20 -4.34 18.89 11.53
N SER A 21 -5.04 17.93 10.94
CA SER A 21 -6.21 18.11 10.10
C SER A 21 -7.34 17.27 10.70
N ARG A 22 -8.58 17.67 10.48
CA ARG A 22 -9.70 16.82 10.85
C ARG A 22 -9.64 15.57 9.99
N ILE A 23 -9.68 14.42 10.64
CA ILE A 23 -9.86 13.15 9.95
C ILE A 23 -11.30 13.14 9.45
N CYS A 24 -11.47 13.26 8.13
CA CYS A 24 -12.77 13.24 7.47
C CYS A 24 -13.09 11.82 6.98
N ASN A 25 -14.38 11.56 6.77
CA ASN A 25 -14.82 10.36 6.07
C ASN A 25 -14.43 10.51 4.60
N GLU A 26 -13.95 9.42 4.00
CA GLU A 26 -13.51 9.41 2.60
C GLU A 26 -14.19 8.26 1.87
N ASP A 27 -14.55 8.51 0.62
CA ASP A 27 -15.02 7.50 -0.32
C ASP A 27 -13.88 7.15 -1.27
N ILE A 28 -13.32 5.96 -1.14
CA ILE A 28 -12.09 5.56 -1.83
C ILE A 28 -12.40 4.50 -2.88
N LEU A 29 -12.23 4.85 -4.16
CA LEU A 29 -12.32 3.91 -5.29
C LEU A 29 -10.94 3.36 -5.63
N LEU A 30 -10.76 2.05 -5.47
CA LEU A 30 -9.56 1.34 -5.86
C LEU A 30 -9.74 0.75 -7.27
N CYS A 31 -9.07 1.32 -8.25
CA CYS A 31 -9.01 0.76 -9.60
C CYS A 31 -7.79 -0.14 -9.73
N VAL A 32 -7.97 -1.42 -10.02
CA VAL A 32 -6.88 -2.38 -10.18
C VAL A 32 -6.88 -2.96 -11.57
N ASP A 33 -5.73 -2.82 -12.22
CA ASP A 33 -5.43 -3.51 -13.46
C ASP A 33 -5.26 -5.01 -13.19
N VAL A 34 -6.08 -5.82 -13.85
CA VAL A 34 -6.11 -7.29 -13.74
C VAL A 34 -5.82 -7.95 -15.09
N ASP A 35 -5.03 -7.29 -15.93
CA ASP A 35 -4.56 -7.86 -17.19
C ASP A 35 -3.60 -9.05 -16.99
N VAL A 36 -3.11 -9.62 -18.10
CA VAL A 36 -2.19 -10.77 -18.07
C VAL A 36 -0.84 -10.42 -17.43
N GLU A 37 -0.43 -9.15 -17.47
CA GLU A 37 0.82 -8.69 -16.84
C GLU A 37 0.72 -8.74 -15.31
N SER A 38 -0.49 -8.56 -14.76
CA SER A 38 -0.74 -8.72 -13.32
C SER A 38 -0.50 -10.15 -12.80
N LEU A 39 -0.53 -11.17 -13.67
CA LEU A 39 -0.32 -12.57 -13.30
C LEU A 39 1.16 -12.98 -13.30
N VAL A 40 2.07 -12.10 -13.73
CA VAL A 40 3.51 -12.39 -13.79
C VAL A 40 4.09 -12.49 -12.37
N GLU A 41 4.91 -13.52 -12.15
CA GLU A 41 5.66 -13.70 -10.90
C GLU A 41 6.66 -12.58 -10.66
N MET A 42 6.69 -12.09 -9.43
CA MET A 42 7.66 -11.12 -8.96
C MET A 42 8.95 -11.81 -8.53
N LYS A 43 10.06 -11.06 -8.51
CA LYS A 43 11.34 -11.50 -7.94
C LYS A 43 11.33 -11.50 -6.39
N SER A 44 10.17 -11.75 -5.80
CA SER A 44 9.94 -11.74 -4.35
C SER A 44 9.10 -12.96 -3.99
N THR A 45 9.33 -13.49 -2.80
CA THR A 45 8.59 -14.64 -2.27
C THR A 45 7.67 -14.19 -1.16
N GLY A 46 6.50 -14.82 -1.09
CA GLY A 46 5.57 -14.60 0.03
C GLY A 46 6.12 -15.18 1.32
N SER A 47 5.43 -14.91 2.43
CA SER A 47 5.81 -15.36 3.78
C SER A 47 6.06 -16.88 3.90
N ASN A 48 5.51 -17.68 3.00
CA ASN A 48 5.65 -19.14 2.95
C ASN A 48 6.69 -19.61 1.91
N GLY A 49 7.54 -18.71 1.39
CA GLY A 49 8.52 -19.01 0.34
C GLY A 49 7.92 -19.26 -1.05
N ARG A 50 6.59 -19.11 -1.22
CA ARG A 50 5.92 -19.29 -2.52
C ARG A 50 6.17 -18.07 -3.43
N PRO A 51 6.36 -18.28 -4.74
CA PRO A 51 6.35 -17.18 -5.71
C PRO A 51 5.05 -16.37 -5.58
N LEU A 52 5.18 -15.05 -5.65
CA LEU A 52 4.04 -14.13 -5.64
C LEU A 52 3.85 -13.56 -7.04
N THR A 53 2.62 -13.55 -7.54
CA THR A 53 2.29 -12.74 -8.71
C THR A 53 2.22 -11.26 -8.33
N ARG A 54 2.25 -10.36 -9.33
CA ARG A 54 1.98 -8.93 -9.11
C ARG A 54 0.59 -8.74 -8.48
N LEU A 55 -0.41 -9.48 -8.95
CA LEU A 55 -1.77 -9.42 -8.44
C LEU A 55 -1.86 -9.86 -6.98
N ASP A 56 -1.10 -10.88 -6.56
CA ASP A 56 -1.07 -11.30 -5.16
C ASP A 56 -0.49 -10.21 -4.26
N SER A 57 0.58 -9.55 -4.71
CA SER A 57 1.18 -8.43 -3.98
C SER A 57 0.24 -7.22 -3.91
N ILE A 58 -0.47 -6.92 -5.01
CA ILE A 58 -1.47 -5.85 -5.04
C ILE A 58 -2.60 -6.12 -4.05
N LYS A 59 -3.11 -7.37 -3.98
CA LYS A 59 -4.13 -7.76 -3.00
C LYS A 59 -3.66 -7.53 -1.56
N GLN A 60 -2.43 -7.94 -1.24
CA GLN A 60 -1.88 -7.74 0.11
C GLN A 60 -1.70 -6.26 0.44
N ALA A 61 -1.23 -5.46 -0.52
CA ALA A 61 -1.08 -4.01 -0.34
C ALA A 61 -2.43 -3.32 -0.12
N ILE A 62 -3.46 -3.69 -0.88
CA ILE A 62 -4.82 -3.16 -0.72
C ILE A 62 -5.39 -3.53 0.65
N LEU A 63 -5.23 -4.79 1.07
CA LEU A 63 -5.72 -5.24 2.36
C LEU A 63 -5.06 -4.45 3.51
N MET A 64 -3.74 -4.28 3.45
CA MET A 64 -2.99 -3.47 4.42
C MET A 64 -3.48 -2.02 4.43
N PHE A 65 -3.66 -1.41 3.25
CA PHE A 65 -4.12 -0.04 3.10
C PHE A 65 -5.52 0.17 3.70
N ILE A 66 -6.48 -0.73 3.41
CA ILE A 66 -7.84 -0.66 3.94
C ILE A 66 -7.81 -0.77 5.48
N HIS A 67 -7.08 -1.75 6.03
CA HIS A 67 -6.96 -1.89 7.48
C HIS A 67 -6.33 -0.67 8.13
N ALA A 68 -5.28 -0.10 7.53
CA ALA A 68 -4.66 1.12 8.04
C ALA A 68 -5.65 2.29 8.05
N LYS A 69 -6.38 2.51 6.95
CA LYS A 69 -7.40 3.57 6.88
C LYS A 69 -8.53 3.37 7.89
N LEU A 70 -9.09 2.16 7.98
CA LEU A 70 -10.15 1.85 8.94
C LEU A 70 -9.69 1.98 10.41
N SER A 71 -8.41 1.71 10.69
CA SER A 71 -7.85 1.92 12.04
C SER A 71 -7.76 3.40 12.44
N ILE A 72 -7.67 4.31 11.46
CA ILE A 72 -7.64 5.76 11.65
C ILE A 72 -9.05 6.32 11.78
N ASN A 73 -9.97 5.87 10.91
CA ASN A 73 -11.38 6.23 10.94
C ASN A 73 -12.25 5.08 10.38
N PRO A 74 -13.14 4.49 11.19
CA PRO A 74 -13.99 3.38 10.76
C PRO A 74 -15.06 3.80 9.73
N ASP A 75 -15.32 5.09 9.56
CA ASP A 75 -16.34 5.60 8.63
C ASP A 75 -15.83 5.78 7.19
N HIS A 76 -14.57 5.43 6.89
CA HIS A 76 -14.08 5.37 5.51
C HIS A 76 -14.84 4.29 4.72
N ARG A 77 -15.27 4.63 3.51
CA ARG A 77 -15.95 3.70 2.59
C ARG A 77 -15.05 3.38 1.41
N PHE A 78 -15.11 2.13 0.96
CA PHE A 78 -14.26 1.63 -0.11
C PHE A 78 -15.11 1.01 -1.20
N ALA A 79 -14.70 1.21 -2.45
CA ALA A 79 -15.20 0.49 -3.60
C ALA A 79 -14.03 0.00 -4.43
N PHE A 80 -14.23 -1.06 -5.21
CA PHE A 80 -13.17 -1.65 -6.03
C PHE A 80 -13.64 -1.80 -7.47
N ALA A 81 -12.78 -1.45 -8.43
CA ALA A 81 -13.02 -1.68 -9.83
C ALA A 81 -11.87 -2.48 -10.44
N THR A 82 -12.19 -3.51 -11.21
CA THR A 82 -11.19 -4.17 -12.05
C THR A 82 -11.12 -3.48 -13.41
N LEU A 83 -9.90 -3.25 -13.88
CA LEU A 83 -9.60 -2.79 -15.21
C LEU A 83 -9.01 -3.96 -16.00
N SER A 84 -9.69 -4.36 -17.07
CA SER A 84 -9.20 -5.35 -18.03
C SER A 84 -9.58 -4.86 -19.43
N LYS A 85 -10.04 -5.72 -20.35
CA LYS A 85 -10.61 -5.27 -21.64
C LYS A 85 -11.79 -4.30 -21.49
N SER A 86 -12.47 -4.34 -20.35
CA SER A 86 -13.52 -3.41 -19.94
C SER A 86 -13.38 -3.15 -18.44
N ALA A 87 -13.84 -1.99 -17.98
CA ALA A 87 -13.93 -1.70 -16.55
C ALA A 87 -15.16 -2.39 -15.94
N SER A 88 -15.01 -2.98 -14.75
CA SER A 88 -16.14 -3.46 -13.96
C SER A 88 -16.03 -2.97 -12.52
N LEU A 89 -17.14 -2.43 -12.00
CA LEU A 89 -17.24 -1.92 -10.63
C LEU A 89 -17.83 -3.02 -9.73
N HIS A 90 -17.14 -3.33 -8.64
CA HIS A 90 -17.59 -4.25 -7.62
C HIS A 90 -17.94 -3.47 -6.34
N ASN A 91 -19.20 -3.58 -5.94
CA ASN A 91 -19.68 -3.03 -4.67
C ASN A 91 -19.57 -4.15 -3.62
N TRP A 92 -19.00 -3.83 -2.45
CA TRP A 92 -18.95 -4.71 -1.29
C TRP A 92 -20.00 -4.27 -0.27
#